data_AF-A0A9D9D0P7-F1
#
_entry.id   AF-A0A9D9D0P7-F1
#
_cell.length_a   1.000
_cell.length_b   1.000
_cell.length_c   1.000
_cell.angle_alpha   90.00
_cell.angle_beta   90.00
_cell.angle_gamma   90.00
#
_symmetry.space_group_name_H-M   'P 1'
#
loop_
_entity.id
_entity.type
_entity.pdbx_description
1 polymer ?
#
loop_
_entity_poly.entity_id
_entity_poly.type
_entity_poly.pdbx_seq_one_letter_code
_entity_poly.pdbx_strand_id
1 'polypeptide(L)'
;MRRLLYALAALLALACTPPGYREAAGVDSGVEIYPDYAGVALPCNIAPMNFDIRTEADAWVAVFSGGGETLVRKGPKVRVPLAQWRALLDAAKGGELRITLYSREDGRWSRHPDIVNYVAPEPIDDYVTYRLIEPGYSGYGQLVLRQRRLSDFHEHDLYNNSLSTQQVDQQCINCHSFQNYGTENFQFHARQLNGGTFIATGDKAQKVAFKSGDLMSNAVYPSWHPTEPLIAYSVNKIMQVFLTAHMNRLDAYDDDADLVLYDVESGEVSYIVHNPLAIETFPYWSADGRTLYYASAYLPELGLERGVNVAGTYDRMRYNLWSIPFDPETRTFGTPEMVFHAAAEGLSAVMPRPSPDGKYLLSSAATYGSFHIWHETADLYLTDLRTGETRPLDEANSPRAESFKAWSSNSRWAVFTTRRDDRAYTRLYICYFDEDGNVGKPFLLPQRDPSQNLSLFKSYNVPELTREAVRWTPKEIERALKGPSVGTTEVDRSPGRGGVPVTPDPDAVSGSSVPVGLPASAAATAFPETSAPANDIPKGQSFDQ
;
A
#
# COMPACT_ATOMS: atom_id res chain seq x y z
N MET A 1 -9.24 -46.05 57.86
CA MET A 1 -8.81 -44.72 57.39
C MET A 1 -7.85 -44.77 56.20
N ARG A 2 -6.71 -45.47 56.24
CA ARG A 2 -5.77 -45.54 55.10
C ARG A 2 -6.38 -46.01 53.77
N ARG A 3 -7.21 -47.07 53.76
CA ARG A 3 -7.89 -47.53 52.53
C ARG A 3 -8.92 -46.54 51.96
N LEU A 4 -9.55 -45.73 52.83
CA LEU A 4 -10.48 -44.68 52.43
C LEU A 4 -9.73 -43.49 51.79
N LEU A 5 -8.55 -43.16 52.32
CA LEU A 5 -7.65 -42.14 51.78
C LEU A 5 -7.08 -42.54 50.41
N TYR A 6 -6.75 -43.81 50.18
CA TYR A 6 -6.30 -44.29 48.86
C TYR A 6 -7.44 -44.32 47.83
N ALA A 7 -8.66 -44.67 48.24
CA ALA A 7 -9.83 -44.61 47.36
C ALA A 7 -10.21 -43.17 47.00
N LEU A 8 -10.13 -42.23 47.97
CA LEU A 8 -10.39 -40.81 47.74
C LEU A 8 -9.29 -40.17 46.86
N ALA A 9 -8.02 -40.56 47.03
CA ALA A 9 -6.92 -40.14 46.17
C ALA A 9 -7.02 -40.70 44.73
N ALA A 10 -7.52 -41.92 44.56
CA ALA A 10 -7.79 -42.50 43.23
C ALA A 10 -9.00 -41.84 42.54
N LEU A 11 -10.05 -41.49 43.30
CA LEU A 11 -11.21 -40.72 42.80
C LEU A 11 -10.84 -39.26 42.47
N LEU A 12 -9.92 -38.65 43.23
CA LEU A 12 -9.38 -37.32 42.92
C LEU A 12 -8.42 -37.33 41.71
N ALA A 13 -7.73 -38.45 41.46
CA ALA A 13 -6.90 -38.62 40.25
C ALA A 13 -7.73 -38.86 38.96
N LEU A 14 -8.93 -39.44 39.08
CA LEU A 14 -9.91 -39.56 37.98
C LEU A 14 -10.74 -38.28 37.76
N ALA A 15 -10.79 -37.38 38.74
CA ALA A 15 -11.46 -36.07 38.64
C ALA A 15 -10.60 -34.98 37.95
N CYS A 16 -9.42 -35.34 37.42
CA CYS A 16 -8.50 -34.42 36.75
C CYS A 16 -8.48 -34.49 35.21
N THR A 17 -9.46 -35.13 34.56
CA THR A 17 -9.58 -35.07 33.08
C THR A 17 -10.66 -34.09 32.64
N PRO A 18 -10.25 -32.89 32.18
CA PRO A 18 -10.62 -32.53 30.82
C PRO A 18 -9.46 -31.90 30.01
N PRO A 19 -9.52 -31.95 28.66
CA PRO A 19 -10.77 -32.05 27.91
C PRO A 19 -10.81 -33.16 26.86
N GLY A 20 -11.94 -33.87 26.79
CA GLY A 20 -12.30 -34.81 25.71
C GLY A 20 -12.42 -34.17 24.32
N TYR A 21 -11.88 -32.97 24.09
CA TYR A 21 -11.87 -32.34 22.77
C TYR A 21 -11.08 -33.18 21.75
N ARG A 22 -10.06 -33.91 22.19
CA ARG A 22 -9.30 -34.82 21.32
C ARG A 22 -10.14 -35.97 20.77
N GLU A 23 -11.24 -36.31 21.45
CA GLU A 23 -12.21 -37.33 21.05
C GLU A 23 -13.49 -36.70 20.46
N ALA A 24 -13.50 -35.38 20.25
CA ALA A 24 -14.65 -34.68 19.72
C ALA A 24 -15.02 -35.19 18.32
N ALA A 25 -16.31 -35.41 18.10
CA ALA A 25 -16.82 -35.73 16.79
C ALA A 25 -16.66 -34.53 15.84
N GLY A 26 -16.37 -34.81 14.57
CA GLY A 26 -16.34 -33.80 13.52
C GLY A 26 -17.72 -33.20 13.28
N VAL A 27 -17.75 -31.90 13.02
CA VAL A 27 -18.92 -31.18 12.51
C VAL A 27 -18.54 -30.43 11.24
N ASP A 28 -19.53 -30.17 10.38
CA ASP A 28 -19.32 -29.48 9.10
C ASP A 28 -19.37 -27.96 9.23
N SER A 29 -19.71 -27.43 10.42
CA SER A 29 -19.82 -25.99 10.65
C SER A 29 -18.44 -25.33 10.69
N GLY A 30 -18.22 -24.39 9.76
CA GLY A 30 -17.09 -23.46 9.83
C GLY A 30 -17.18 -22.53 11.05
N VAL A 31 -16.04 -21.98 11.45
CA VAL A 31 -15.94 -21.04 12.57
C VAL A 31 -15.54 -19.67 12.04
N GLU A 32 -16.30 -18.66 12.38
CA GLU A 32 -15.95 -17.28 12.03
C GLU A 32 -14.82 -16.79 12.94
N ILE A 33 -13.72 -16.36 12.33
CA ILE A 33 -12.56 -15.78 13.02
C ILE A 33 -12.29 -14.36 12.52
N TYR A 34 -11.76 -13.51 13.40
CA TYR A 34 -11.30 -12.18 13.05
C TYR A 34 -9.87 -11.92 13.53
N PRO A 35 -8.93 -11.54 12.65
CA PRO A 35 -9.13 -11.37 11.21
C PRO A 35 -9.25 -12.73 10.51
N ASP A 36 -9.78 -12.71 9.28
CA ASP A 36 -9.84 -13.93 8.46
C ASP A 36 -8.44 -14.28 7.93
N TYR A 37 -7.83 -15.28 8.57
CA TYR A 37 -6.55 -15.87 8.19
C TYR A 37 -6.69 -17.29 7.65
N ALA A 38 -7.87 -17.64 7.11
CA ALA A 38 -8.07 -18.96 6.53
C ALA A 38 -7.64 -19.02 5.07
N GLY A 39 -6.85 -20.04 4.72
CA GLY A 39 -6.44 -20.33 3.34
C GLY A 39 -5.41 -19.34 2.79
N VAL A 40 -4.57 -18.78 3.65
CA VAL A 40 -3.58 -17.75 3.28
C VAL A 40 -2.17 -18.34 3.21
N ALA A 41 -1.29 -17.69 2.45
CA ALA A 41 0.15 -17.96 2.49
C ALA A 41 0.82 -17.04 3.51
N LEU A 42 1.66 -17.60 4.38
CA LEU A 42 2.33 -16.91 5.48
C LEU A 42 3.84 -16.82 5.21
N PRO A 43 4.46 -15.63 5.34
CA PRO A 43 5.91 -15.53 5.34
C PRO A 43 6.49 -16.31 6.53
N CYS A 44 7.56 -17.08 6.33
CA CYS A 44 8.17 -17.87 7.41
C CYS A 44 8.64 -17.02 8.61
N ASN A 45 8.87 -15.73 8.42
CA ASN A 45 9.31 -14.80 9.47
C ASN A 45 8.17 -13.93 10.05
N ILE A 46 6.91 -14.07 9.62
CA ILE A 46 5.81 -13.17 10.04
C ILE A 46 5.50 -13.30 11.54
N ALA A 47 5.08 -12.19 12.16
CA ALA A 47 4.58 -12.15 13.52
C ALA A 47 3.38 -13.11 13.73
N PRO A 48 3.07 -13.49 15.00
CA PRO A 48 1.96 -14.38 15.30
C PRO A 48 0.63 -13.92 14.71
N MET A 49 -0.02 -14.83 13.98
CA MET A 49 -1.35 -14.64 13.39
C MET A 49 -2.44 -14.76 14.47
N ASN A 50 -2.47 -13.79 15.38
CA ASN A 50 -3.46 -13.72 16.46
C ASN A 50 -4.86 -13.45 15.91
N PHE A 51 -5.87 -14.17 16.38
CA PHE A 51 -7.26 -13.98 15.97
C PHE A 51 -8.24 -14.18 17.14
N ASP A 52 -9.45 -13.66 16.97
CA ASP A 52 -10.59 -13.85 17.86
C ASP A 52 -11.62 -14.72 17.17
N ILE A 53 -12.15 -15.72 17.89
CA ILE A 53 -13.28 -16.53 17.45
C ILE A 53 -14.55 -15.73 17.71
N ARG A 54 -15.35 -15.52 16.66
CA ARG A 54 -16.55 -14.68 16.67
C ARG A 54 -17.83 -15.47 17.00
N THR A 55 -17.77 -16.78 16.89
CA THR A 55 -18.87 -17.68 17.24
C THR A 55 -18.92 -17.93 18.76
N GLU A 56 -20.10 -17.80 19.35
CA GLU A 56 -20.31 -18.07 20.79
C GLU A 56 -20.28 -19.57 21.09
N ALA A 57 -19.63 -19.93 22.20
CA ALA A 57 -19.62 -21.28 22.78
C ALA A 57 -19.18 -21.20 24.26
N ASP A 58 -19.42 -22.25 25.05
CA ASP A 58 -19.01 -22.30 26.47
C ASP A 58 -17.48 -22.31 26.63
N ALA A 59 -16.77 -22.91 25.66
CA ALA A 59 -15.32 -22.95 25.63
C ALA A 59 -14.79 -23.18 24.22
N TRP A 60 -13.56 -22.70 23.99
CA TRP A 60 -12.81 -22.91 22.75
C TRP A 60 -11.42 -23.48 23.01
N VAL A 61 -10.95 -24.33 22.11
CA VAL A 61 -9.56 -24.78 22.01
C VAL A 61 -9.09 -24.65 20.57
N ALA A 62 -7.94 -23.99 20.36
CA ALA A 62 -7.26 -23.92 19.08
C ALA A 62 -5.97 -24.74 19.15
N VAL A 63 -5.81 -25.68 18.23
CA VAL A 63 -4.61 -26.52 18.08
C VAL A 63 -3.93 -26.15 16.78
N PHE A 64 -2.69 -25.66 16.88
CA PHE A 64 -1.84 -25.39 15.73
C PHE A 64 -0.89 -26.56 15.54
N SER A 65 -0.70 -27.03 14.30
CA SER A 65 0.23 -28.10 13.98
C SER A 65 0.89 -27.88 12.62
N GLY A 66 2.21 -28.07 12.54
CA GLY A 66 2.99 -27.96 11.31
C GLY A 66 4.42 -28.42 11.54
N GLY A 67 5.02 -29.11 10.58
CA GLY A 67 6.42 -29.57 10.69
C GLY A 67 6.73 -30.53 11.85
N GLY A 68 5.73 -31.20 12.41
CA GLY A 68 5.87 -32.04 13.62
C GLY A 68 5.73 -31.29 14.94
N GLU A 69 5.67 -29.95 14.91
CA GLU A 69 5.41 -29.12 16.10
C GLU A 69 3.91 -28.98 16.37
N THR A 70 3.53 -28.78 17.63
CA THR A 70 2.12 -28.58 18.02
C THR A 70 1.97 -27.58 19.17
N LEU A 71 1.06 -26.62 19.02
CA LEU A 71 0.73 -25.61 20.02
C LEU A 71 -0.76 -25.63 20.36
N VAL A 72 -1.11 -25.47 21.63
CA VAL A 72 -2.52 -25.42 22.08
C VAL A 72 -2.82 -24.08 22.74
N ARG A 73 -3.95 -23.47 22.38
CA ARG A 73 -4.52 -22.28 23.03
C ARG A 73 -5.95 -22.54 23.44
N LYS A 74 -6.37 -21.93 24.57
CA LYS A 74 -7.71 -22.06 25.12
C LYS A 74 -8.39 -20.69 25.15
N GLY A 75 -9.70 -20.69 24.96
CA GLY A 75 -10.54 -19.49 24.95
C GLY A 75 -10.69 -18.88 23.55
N PRO A 76 -11.64 -17.94 23.40
CA PRO A 76 -11.99 -17.36 22.10
C PRO A 76 -10.95 -16.36 21.59
N LYS A 77 -10.09 -15.82 22.46
CA LYS A 77 -8.99 -14.93 22.07
C LYS A 77 -7.71 -15.74 21.90
N VAL A 78 -7.39 -16.08 20.66
CA VAL A 78 -6.23 -16.92 20.35
C VAL A 78 -5.00 -16.01 20.20
N ARG A 79 -4.08 -16.11 21.17
CA ARG A 79 -2.82 -15.36 21.20
C ARG A 79 -1.63 -16.31 21.32
N VAL A 80 -0.70 -16.26 20.37
CA VAL A 80 0.45 -17.18 20.35
C VAL A 80 1.72 -16.43 20.78
N PRO A 81 2.38 -16.84 21.89
CA PRO A 81 3.71 -16.36 22.23
C PRO A 81 4.70 -16.44 21.07
N LEU A 82 5.41 -15.33 20.84
CA LEU A 82 6.30 -15.14 19.69
C LEU A 82 7.34 -16.27 19.52
N ALA A 83 7.98 -16.70 20.60
CA ALA A 83 9.00 -17.75 20.53
C ALA A 83 8.43 -19.11 20.05
N GLN A 84 7.23 -19.47 20.52
CA GLN A 84 6.55 -20.70 20.11
C GLN A 84 6.05 -20.61 18.66
N TRP A 85 5.57 -19.42 18.26
CA TRP A 85 5.15 -19.17 16.90
C TRP A 85 6.31 -19.30 15.90
N ARG A 86 7.47 -18.71 16.21
CA ARG A 86 8.67 -18.81 15.37
C ARG A 86 9.11 -20.27 15.20
N ALA A 87 9.21 -21.02 16.29
CA ALA A 87 9.56 -22.45 16.23
C ALA A 87 8.59 -23.25 15.34
N LEU A 88 7.28 -22.95 15.42
CA LEU A 88 6.27 -23.58 14.58
C LEU A 88 6.43 -23.24 13.10
N LEU A 89 6.64 -21.96 12.76
CA LEU A 89 6.85 -21.55 11.36
C LEU A 89 8.17 -22.10 10.79
N ASP A 90 9.23 -22.13 11.59
CA ASP A 90 10.51 -22.72 11.20
C ASP A 90 10.36 -24.21 10.86
N ALA A 91 9.59 -24.95 11.67
CA ALA A 91 9.30 -26.36 11.42
C ALA A 91 8.37 -26.57 10.20
N ALA A 92 7.38 -25.71 10.00
CA ALA A 92 6.38 -25.83 8.94
C ALA A 92 6.81 -25.22 7.58
N LYS A 93 8.01 -24.63 7.51
CA LYS A 93 8.52 -23.91 6.34
C LYS A 93 8.50 -24.76 5.06
N GLY A 94 7.89 -24.23 3.99
CA GLY A 94 7.67 -24.95 2.74
C GLY A 94 6.53 -25.96 2.78
N GLY A 95 5.74 -25.99 3.86
CA GLY A 95 4.63 -26.92 4.05
C GLY A 95 3.39 -26.23 4.63
N GLU A 96 2.52 -27.03 5.25
CA GLU A 96 1.27 -26.55 5.82
C GLU A 96 1.38 -26.25 7.31
N LEU A 97 0.78 -25.15 7.72
CA LEU A 97 0.35 -24.87 9.08
C LEU A 97 -1.16 -25.10 9.17
N ARG A 98 -1.56 -26.03 10.04
CA ARG A 98 -2.95 -26.43 10.24
C ARG A 98 -3.45 -25.93 11.59
N ILE A 99 -4.63 -25.32 11.64
CA ILE A 99 -5.29 -24.84 12.84
C ILE A 99 -6.62 -25.58 12.98
N THR A 100 -6.72 -26.47 13.96
CA THR A 100 -7.95 -27.17 14.31
C THR A 100 -8.63 -26.46 15.48
N LEU A 101 -9.89 -26.08 15.28
CA LEU A 101 -10.71 -25.45 16.32
C LEU A 101 -11.67 -26.47 16.92
N TYR A 102 -11.87 -26.37 18.24
CA TYR A 102 -12.82 -27.17 18.99
C TYR A 102 -13.70 -26.25 19.83
N SER A 103 -15.01 -26.38 19.70
CA SER A 103 -15.98 -25.73 20.58
C SER A 103 -16.50 -26.71 21.63
N ARG A 104 -16.94 -26.17 22.76
CA ARG A 104 -17.76 -26.89 23.73
C ARG A 104 -19.08 -26.16 23.91
N GLU A 105 -20.18 -26.89 23.75
CA GLU A 105 -21.55 -26.41 23.96
C GLU A 105 -22.30 -27.48 24.74
N ASP A 106 -23.05 -27.08 25.76
CA ASP A 106 -23.84 -27.97 26.62
C ASP A 106 -23.01 -29.15 27.17
N GLY A 107 -21.73 -28.90 27.45
CA GLY A 107 -20.78 -29.89 27.94
C GLY A 107 -20.21 -30.86 26.89
N ARG A 108 -20.64 -30.80 25.63
CA ARG A 108 -20.15 -31.65 24.53
C ARG A 108 -19.11 -30.91 23.68
N TRP A 109 -18.02 -31.59 23.33
CA TRP A 109 -17.01 -31.05 22.41
C TRP A 109 -17.32 -31.41 20.96
N SER A 110 -17.07 -30.46 20.06
CA SER A 110 -17.15 -30.61 18.60
C SER A 110 -15.82 -30.21 17.95
N ARG A 111 -15.38 -30.94 16.92
CA ARG A 111 -14.20 -30.62 16.11
C ARG A 111 -14.65 -29.97 14.80
N HIS A 112 -14.19 -28.75 14.54
CA HIS A 112 -14.51 -28.01 13.31
C HIS A 112 -13.55 -28.37 12.17
N PRO A 113 -13.89 -28.01 10.91
CA PRO A 113 -12.97 -28.13 9.78
C PRO A 113 -11.64 -27.41 10.04
N ASP A 114 -10.55 -27.98 9.53
CA ASP A 114 -9.23 -27.39 9.70
C ASP A 114 -9.09 -26.11 8.87
N ILE A 115 -8.50 -25.08 9.48
CA ILE A 115 -7.94 -23.96 8.72
C ILE A 115 -6.53 -24.37 8.29
N VAL A 116 -6.28 -24.35 6.98
CA VAL A 116 -4.99 -24.74 6.40
C VAL A 116 -4.35 -23.52 5.75
N ASN A 117 -3.13 -23.22 6.16
CA ASN A 117 -2.32 -22.13 5.61
C ASN A 117 -1.00 -22.69 5.09
N TYR A 118 -0.49 -22.13 4.01
CA TYR A 118 0.85 -22.47 3.50
C TYR A 118 1.89 -21.59 4.19
N VAL A 119 3.02 -22.16 4.62
CA VAL A 119 4.16 -21.38 5.16
C VAL A 119 5.22 -21.29 4.07
N ALA A 120 5.24 -20.15 3.39
CA ALA A 120 6.17 -19.90 2.30
C ALA A 120 7.62 -19.84 2.81
N PRO A 121 8.59 -20.45 2.11
CA PRO A 121 9.99 -20.42 2.52
C PRO A 121 10.63 -19.04 2.38
N GLU A 122 10.06 -18.17 1.55
CA GLU A 122 10.56 -16.83 1.30
C GLU A 122 10.10 -15.85 2.38
N PRO A 123 11.02 -15.18 3.09
CA PRO A 123 10.65 -14.21 4.10
C PRO A 123 10.06 -12.94 3.44
N ILE A 124 9.23 -12.22 4.19
CA ILE A 124 8.92 -10.82 3.86
C ILE A 124 10.01 -9.92 4.44
N ASP A 125 10.19 -8.71 3.90
CA ASP A 125 11.07 -7.72 4.51
C ASP A 125 10.72 -7.48 5.98
N ASP A 126 11.73 -7.17 6.78
CA ASP A 126 11.61 -7.21 8.24
C ASP A 126 10.77 -6.04 8.79
N TYR A 127 10.61 -4.95 8.03
CA TYR A 127 9.89 -3.75 8.42
C TYR A 127 8.95 -3.22 7.32
N VAL A 128 7.84 -2.63 7.75
CA VAL A 128 6.99 -1.77 6.92
C VAL A 128 6.92 -0.37 7.52
N THR A 129 7.13 0.65 6.70
CA THR A 129 6.97 2.06 7.05
C THR A 129 5.68 2.58 6.43
N TYR A 130 4.87 3.30 7.20
CA TYR A 130 3.61 3.89 6.74
C TYR A 130 3.29 5.19 7.44
N ARG A 131 2.45 6.00 6.79
CA ARG A 131 1.84 7.18 7.40
C ARG A 131 0.48 6.82 7.99
N LEU A 132 0.25 7.25 9.23
CA LEU A 132 -1.08 7.27 9.85
C LEU A 132 -1.72 8.64 9.64
N ILE A 133 -2.92 8.65 9.03
CA ILE A 133 -3.66 9.86 8.65
C ILE A 133 -5.14 9.76 9.05
N GLU A 134 -5.77 10.90 9.32
CA GLU A 134 -7.23 10.97 9.50
C GLU A 134 -7.96 10.48 8.25
N PRO A 135 -9.10 9.79 8.38
CA PRO A 135 -9.77 9.17 7.26
C PRO A 135 -10.27 10.21 6.26
N GLY A 136 -10.54 11.46 6.67
CA GLY A 136 -11.01 12.54 5.80
C GLY A 136 -9.92 13.19 4.94
N TYR A 137 -8.63 12.90 5.18
CA TYR A 137 -7.47 13.47 4.47
C TYR A 137 -7.41 15.02 4.43
N SER A 138 -8.25 15.71 5.20
CA SER A 138 -8.30 17.18 5.31
C SER A 138 -7.52 17.72 6.52
N GLY A 139 -7.41 16.93 7.59
CA GLY A 139 -6.66 17.29 8.79
C GLY A 139 -5.21 16.80 8.70
N TYR A 140 -4.25 17.72 8.76
CA TYR A 140 -2.81 17.39 8.70
C TYR A 140 -2.05 17.64 10.01
N GLY A 141 -2.66 18.23 11.04
CA GLY A 141 -2.00 18.50 12.33
C GLY A 141 -1.68 17.26 13.19
N GLN A 142 -2.12 16.06 12.79
CA GLN A 142 -1.89 14.80 13.52
C GLN A 142 -1.52 13.65 12.57
N LEU A 143 -0.38 13.81 11.90
CA LEU A 143 0.22 12.80 11.04
C LEU A 143 1.43 12.18 11.73
N VAL A 144 1.55 10.87 11.58
CA VAL A 144 2.68 10.12 12.13
C VAL A 144 3.23 9.22 11.05
N LEU A 145 4.53 9.35 10.79
CA LEU A 145 5.30 8.38 10.03
C LEU A 145 5.81 7.32 11.02
N ARG A 146 5.39 6.07 10.85
CA ARG A 146 5.74 4.96 11.73
C ARG A 146 6.42 3.86 10.97
N GLN A 147 7.27 3.13 11.68
CA GLN A 147 7.87 1.91 11.19
C GLN A 147 7.55 0.76 12.13
N ARG A 148 6.99 -0.31 11.56
CA ARG A 148 6.60 -1.54 12.26
C ARG A 148 7.45 -2.70 11.80
N ARG A 149 7.96 -3.49 12.74
CA ARG A 149 8.61 -4.76 12.44
C ARG A 149 7.56 -5.82 12.13
N LEU A 150 7.69 -6.50 10.99
CA LEU A 150 6.74 -7.53 10.54
C LEU A 150 6.96 -8.88 11.21
N SER A 151 8.16 -9.15 11.71
CA SER A 151 8.50 -10.38 12.42
C SER A 151 8.11 -10.40 13.90
N ASP A 152 7.55 -9.30 14.41
CA ASP A 152 6.89 -9.20 15.71
C ASP A 152 5.83 -8.07 15.76
N PHE A 153 5.61 -7.46 16.92
CA PHE A 153 4.61 -6.40 17.11
C PHE A 153 5.24 -5.04 17.47
N HIS A 154 6.57 -4.91 17.41
CA HIS A 154 7.25 -3.68 17.74
C HIS A 154 7.00 -2.62 16.65
N GLU A 155 6.56 -1.45 17.09
CA GLU A 155 6.29 -0.28 16.25
C GLU A 155 6.90 0.95 16.94
N HIS A 156 7.43 1.87 16.15
CA HIS A 156 7.94 3.15 16.66
C HIS A 156 7.64 4.28 15.68
N ASP A 157 7.51 5.49 16.23
CA ASP A 157 7.40 6.72 15.44
C ASP A 157 8.77 7.06 14.85
N LEU A 158 8.83 7.26 13.53
CA LEU A 158 9.97 7.89 12.87
C LEU A 158 9.84 9.40 12.96
N TYR A 159 8.65 9.92 12.69
CA TYR A 159 8.36 11.34 12.81
C TYR A 159 6.89 11.57 13.14
N ASN A 160 6.63 12.48 14.07
CA ASN A 160 5.29 12.79 14.57
C ASN A 160 5.12 14.31 14.62
N ASN A 161 4.35 14.86 13.67
CA ASN A 161 4.26 16.31 13.52
C ASN A 161 3.58 16.98 14.71
N SER A 162 2.69 16.29 15.43
CA SER A 162 2.01 16.83 16.62
C SER A 162 2.97 17.18 17.75
N LEU A 163 4.17 16.59 17.77
CA LEU A 163 5.21 16.93 18.75
C LEU A 163 6.00 18.19 18.38
N SER A 164 5.98 18.57 17.10
CA SER A 164 6.73 19.70 16.55
C SER A 164 5.87 20.93 16.25
N THR A 165 4.54 20.80 16.28
CA THR A 165 3.58 21.86 15.90
C THR A 165 2.81 22.40 17.10
N GLN A 166 2.48 23.69 17.11
CA GLN A 166 1.47 24.29 17.99
C GLN A 166 0.15 24.49 17.21
N GLN A 167 -0.97 24.80 17.89
CA GLN A 167 -2.30 24.87 17.26
C GLN A 167 -2.38 25.78 16.02
N VAL A 168 -1.55 26.82 15.94
CA VAL A 168 -1.54 27.80 14.84
C VAL A 168 -0.54 27.48 13.71
N ASP A 169 0.53 26.75 14.00
CA ASP A 169 1.60 26.44 13.04
C ASP A 169 1.67 24.92 12.83
N GLN A 170 0.84 24.41 11.93
CA GLN A 170 0.79 22.98 11.61
C GLN A 170 1.77 22.65 10.47
N GLN A 171 2.27 21.41 10.49
CA GLN A 171 3.14 20.85 9.46
C GLN A 171 2.45 19.61 8.89
N CYS A 172 2.48 19.39 7.59
CA CYS A 172 2.01 18.15 6.97
C CYS A 172 3.19 17.25 6.59
N ILE A 173 3.04 15.94 6.80
CA ILE A 173 4.01 14.90 6.39
C ILE A 173 3.42 14.18 5.18
N ASN A 174 4.13 14.18 4.06
CA ASN A 174 3.72 13.50 2.84
C ASN A 174 4.70 12.40 2.41
N CYS A 175 4.53 11.88 1.18
CA CYS A 175 5.21 10.71 0.61
C CYS A 175 6.64 10.51 1.14
N HIS A 176 6.87 9.32 1.71
CA HIS A 176 8.19 8.82 2.09
C HIS A 176 8.64 7.75 1.10
N SER A 177 9.95 7.61 0.90
CA SER A 177 10.54 6.62 0.01
C SER A 177 11.96 6.27 0.43
N PHE A 178 12.34 5.03 0.13
CA PHE A 178 13.59 4.39 0.52
C PHE A 178 14.34 3.93 -0.71
N GLN A 179 15.67 4.03 -0.69
CA GLN A 179 16.49 3.50 -1.78
C GLN A 179 16.65 1.98 -1.62
N ASN A 180 16.16 1.22 -2.61
CA ASN A 180 16.40 -0.22 -2.74
C ASN A 180 16.18 -1.01 -1.43
N TYR A 181 15.03 -0.76 -0.78
CA TYR A 181 14.60 -1.41 0.47
C TYR A 181 15.54 -1.18 1.67
N GLY A 182 16.55 -0.32 1.51
CA GLY A 182 17.47 0.10 2.53
C GLY A 182 17.00 1.37 3.22
N THR A 183 17.43 1.57 4.47
CA THR A 183 17.08 2.72 5.31
C THR A 183 18.21 3.73 5.47
N GLU A 184 19.35 3.47 4.84
CA GLU A 184 20.49 4.39 4.79
C GLU A 184 20.14 5.67 4.03
N ASN A 185 19.48 5.52 2.89
CA ASN A 185 19.03 6.61 2.04
C ASN A 185 17.51 6.62 2.01
N PHE A 186 16.91 7.61 2.65
CA PHE A 186 15.46 7.76 2.67
C PHE A 186 15.06 9.22 2.70
N GLN A 187 13.83 9.48 2.30
CA GLN A 187 13.30 10.83 2.31
C GLN A 187 11.83 10.86 2.71
N PHE A 188 11.38 12.04 3.12
CA PHE A 188 9.96 12.36 3.17
C PHE A 188 9.73 13.86 3.02
N HIS A 189 8.51 14.21 2.67
CA HIS A 189 8.12 15.59 2.47
C HIS A 189 7.50 16.20 3.73
N ALA A 190 8.05 17.33 4.18
CA ALA A 190 7.38 18.23 5.10
C ALA A 190 6.76 19.41 4.32
N ARG A 191 5.55 19.82 4.67
CA ARG A 191 4.85 20.97 4.08
C ARG A 191 4.39 21.92 5.18
N GLN A 192 4.15 23.18 4.80
CA GLN A 192 3.76 24.26 5.73
C GLN A 192 4.91 24.59 6.69
N LEU A 193 4.71 24.54 8.01
CA LEU A 193 5.76 24.84 8.99
C LEU A 193 7.02 24.01 8.72
N ASN A 194 8.18 24.67 8.63
CA ASN A 194 9.47 24.04 8.29
C ASN A 194 9.42 23.23 6.98
N GLY A 195 8.64 23.68 5.99
CA GLY A 195 8.45 22.99 4.71
C GLY A 195 9.74 22.74 3.94
N GLY A 196 9.78 21.60 3.27
CA GLY A 196 10.91 21.12 2.48
C GLY A 196 10.91 19.59 2.37
N THR A 197 11.83 19.04 1.60
CA THR A 197 12.05 17.60 1.51
C THR A 197 13.18 17.23 2.46
N PHE A 198 12.90 16.43 3.49
CA PHE A 198 13.94 15.80 4.29
C PHE A 198 14.56 14.68 3.46
N ILE A 199 15.87 14.72 3.25
CA ILE A 199 16.64 13.67 2.57
C ILE A 199 17.78 13.27 3.51
N ALA A 200 17.79 12.01 3.92
CA ALA A 200 18.91 11.39 4.62
C ALA A 200 19.75 10.59 3.63
N THR A 201 21.06 10.73 3.73
CA THR A 201 22.06 9.91 3.03
C THR A 201 23.16 9.47 4.00
N GLY A 202 23.15 8.19 4.38
CA GLY A 202 24.02 7.67 5.43
C GLY A 202 23.81 8.41 6.75
N ASP A 203 24.89 9.01 7.26
CA ASP A 203 24.90 9.78 8.52
C ASP A 203 24.59 11.27 8.32
N LYS A 204 24.27 11.70 7.09
CA LYS A 204 23.91 13.09 6.77
C LYS A 204 22.43 13.22 6.49
N ALA A 205 21.86 14.37 6.86
CA ALA A 205 20.52 14.74 6.44
C ALA A 205 20.46 16.21 6.06
N GLN A 206 19.64 16.51 5.06
CA GLN A 206 19.40 17.85 4.57
C GLN A 206 17.91 18.10 4.37
N LYS A 207 17.51 19.37 4.48
CA LYS A 207 16.19 19.84 4.06
C LYS A 207 16.34 20.54 2.72
N VAL A 208 15.77 19.99 1.66
CA VAL A 208 15.84 20.56 0.31
C VAL A 208 14.58 21.36 0.00
N ALA A 209 14.75 22.57 -0.51
CA ALA A 209 13.67 23.42 -1.00
C ALA A 209 13.68 23.43 -2.53
N PHE A 210 12.80 22.65 -3.16
CA PHE A 210 12.72 22.51 -4.62
C PHE A 210 12.17 23.76 -5.31
N LYS A 211 11.32 24.54 -4.65
CA LYS A 211 10.74 25.78 -5.19
C LYS A 211 11.75 26.95 -5.29
N SER A 212 13.04 26.69 -5.39
CA SER A 212 14.08 27.74 -5.46
C SER A 212 14.45 28.20 -6.89
N GLY A 213 13.78 27.68 -7.93
CA GLY A 213 14.00 28.01 -9.35
C GLY A 213 12.70 28.12 -10.16
N ASP A 214 12.74 27.79 -11.47
CA ASP A 214 11.59 27.87 -12.39
C ASP A 214 10.64 26.66 -12.32
N LEU A 215 10.94 25.69 -11.43
CA LEU A 215 10.06 24.55 -11.16
C LEU A 215 8.67 25.01 -10.72
N MET A 216 7.66 24.42 -11.35
CA MET A 216 6.24 24.76 -11.15
C MET A 216 5.73 24.55 -9.71
N SER A 217 6.36 23.66 -8.94
CA SER A 217 5.97 23.30 -7.58
C SER A 217 7.13 22.65 -6.82
N ASN A 218 6.90 22.35 -5.53
CA ASN A 218 7.78 21.43 -4.79
C ASN A 218 7.62 20.00 -5.34
N ALA A 219 8.66 19.17 -5.17
CA ALA A 219 8.64 17.73 -5.46
C ALA A 219 7.55 16.99 -4.66
N VAL A 220 6.82 16.06 -5.28
CA VAL A 220 5.61 15.41 -4.72
C VAL A 220 5.75 13.90 -4.59
N TYR A 221 5.86 13.17 -5.70
CA TYR A 221 5.95 11.71 -5.69
C TYR A 221 7.38 11.29 -6.02
N PRO A 222 8.11 10.71 -5.05
CA PRO A 222 9.52 10.31 -5.22
C PRO A 222 9.69 8.87 -5.70
N SER A 223 10.79 8.62 -6.40
CA SER A 223 11.38 7.29 -6.54
C SER A 223 12.91 7.40 -6.60
N TRP A 224 13.58 6.73 -5.66
CA TRP A 224 15.04 6.62 -5.64
C TRP A 224 15.53 5.71 -6.76
N HIS A 225 16.57 6.13 -7.48
CA HIS A 225 17.32 5.20 -8.33
C HIS A 225 17.91 4.10 -7.45
N PRO A 226 17.89 2.81 -7.84
CA PRO A 226 18.23 1.70 -6.95
C PRO A 226 19.69 1.72 -6.44
N THR A 227 20.61 2.32 -7.20
CA THR A 227 22.06 2.33 -6.88
C THR A 227 22.72 3.70 -6.93
N GLU A 228 22.13 4.68 -7.60
CA GLU A 228 22.77 5.97 -7.85
C GLU A 228 22.19 7.01 -6.89
N PRO A 229 22.91 8.08 -6.53
CA PRO A 229 22.41 9.15 -5.66
C PRO A 229 21.43 10.08 -6.41
N LEU A 230 20.47 9.48 -7.11
CA LEU A 230 19.49 10.13 -7.97
C LEU A 230 18.08 9.84 -7.47
N ILE A 231 17.20 10.83 -7.53
CA ILE A 231 15.78 10.68 -7.19
C ILE A 231 14.95 11.26 -8.34
N ALA A 232 14.09 10.43 -8.92
CA ALA A 232 13.05 10.90 -9.81
C ALA A 232 11.88 11.44 -8.97
N TYR A 233 11.38 12.62 -9.31
CA TYR A 233 10.20 13.20 -8.70
C TYR A 233 9.18 13.55 -9.76
N SER A 234 7.90 13.45 -9.40
CA SER A 234 6.94 14.35 -10.01
C SER A 234 6.92 15.69 -9.27
N VAL A 235 6.70 16.77 -10.00
CA VAL A 235 6.34 18.09 -9.48
C VAL A 235 4.91 18.35 -9.93
N ASN A 236 3.99 18.61 -8.99
CA ASN A 236 2.55 18.69 -9.28
C ASN A 236 1.92 19.94 -8.64
N LYS A 237 1.01 20.57 -9.36
CA LYS A 237 0.00 21.50 -8.82
C LYS A 237 -1.25 20.70 -8.46
N ILE A 238 -1.29 20.21 -7.23
CA ILE A 238 -2.38 19.34 -6.75
C ILE A 238 -3.54 20.19 -6.24
N MET A 239 -4.74 19.87 -6.71
CA MET A 239 -6.01 20.40 -6.22
C MET A 239 -6.81 19.31 -5.51
N GLN A 240 -7.55 19.71 -4.48
CA GLN A 240 -8.45 18.82 -3.74
C GLN A 240 -9.90 19.24 -3.96
N VAL A 241 -10.78 18.26 -4.13
CA VAL A 241 -12.22 18.48 -4.24
C VAL A 241 -12.95 17.66 -3.19
N PHE A 242 -13.70 18.35 -2.34
CA PHE A 242 -14.55 17.73 -1.33
C PHE A 242 -15.97 17.62 -1.88
N LEU A 243 -16.44 16.38 -2.05
CA LEU A 243 -17.72 16.10 -2.70
C LEU A 243 -18.81 15.86 -1.65
N THR A 244 -19.81 16.73 -1.61
CA THR A 244 -20.86 16.72 -0.56
C THR A 244 -21.98 15.71 -0.80
N ALA A 245 -22.22 15.30 -2.05
CA ALA A 245 -23.31 14.40 -2.44
C ALA A 245 -22.85 13.29 -3.41
N HIS A 246 -21.60 12.85 -3.31
CA HIS A 246 -21.02 11.80 -4.14
C HIS A 246 -20.57 10.60 -3.28
N MET A 247 -20.45 9.41 -3.88
CA MET A 247 -19.96 8.22 -3.17
C MET A 247 -18.51 8.38 -2.71
N ASN A 248 -17.67 8.98 -3.55
CA ASN A 248 -16.33 9.42 -3.17
C ASN A 248 -16.43 10.68 -2.31
N ARG A 249 -15.81 10.69 -1.12
CA ARG A 249 -15.87 11.84 -0.19
C ARG A 249 -14.89 12.95 -0.53
N LEU A 250 -13.78 12.57 -1.15
CA LEU A 250 -12.66 13.42 -1.53
C LEU A 250 -12.10 12.89 -2.84
N ASP A 251 -11.75 13.80 -3.72
CA ASP A 251 -10.89 13.53 -4.87
C ASP A 251 -9.70 14.51 -4.87
N ALA A 252 -8.67 14.14 -5.60
CA ALA A 252 -7.55 15.03 -5.87
C ALA A 252 -7.11 14.84 -7.32
N TYR A 253 -6.71 15.94 -7.95
CA TYR A 253 -6.22 15.93 -9.32
C TYR A 253 -5.03 16.88 -9.45
N ASP A 254 -4.25 16.66 -10.50
CA ASP A 254 -3.16 17.53 -10.87
C ASP A 254 -3.66 18.50 -11.94
N ASP A 255 -3.64 19.81 -11.66
CA ASP A 255 -3.87 20.84 -12.70
C ASP A 255 -2.72 20.87 -13.71
N ASP A 256 -1.53 20.48 -13.26
CA ASP A 256 -0.29 20.57 -14.00
C ASP A 256 0.75 19.68 -13.30
N ALA A 257 1.53 18.90 -14.05
CA ALA A 257 2.63 18.13 -13.48
C ALA A 257 3.73 17.84 -14.51
N ASP A 258 4.95 17.58 -14.03
CA ASP A 258 6.09 17.10 -14.81
C ASP A 258 6.92 16.10 -14.01
N LEU A 259 7.84 15.42 -14.70
CA LEU A 259 8.86 14.58 -14.07
C LEU A 259 10.23 15.25 -14.13
N VAL A 260 10.94 15.23 -13.00
CA VAL A 260 12.29 15.77 -12.84
C VAL A 260 13.22 14.78 -12.15
N LEU A 261 14.50 14.83 -12.52
CA LEU A 261 15.58 14.07 -11.91
C LEU A 261 16.38 15.00 -11.01
N TYR A 262 16.52 14.63 -9.74
CA TYR A 262 17.33 15.31 -8.76
C TYR A 262 18.59 14.52 -8.46
N ASP A 263 19.74 15.19 -8.53
CA ASP A 263 21.03 14.67 -8.08
C ASP A 263 21.27 15.11 -6.63
N VAL A 264 21.37 14.14 -5.73
CA VAL A 264 21.49 14.38 -4.29
C VAL A 264 22.88 14.93 -3.92
N GLU A 265 23.91 14.64 -4.71
CA GLU A 265 25.28 15.09 -4.45
C GLU A 265 25.52 16.51 -4.96
N SER A 266 25.09 16.80 -6.19
CA SER A 266 25.30 18.13 -6.80
C SER A 266 24.20 19.14 -6.43
N GLY A 267 23.01 18.66 -6.03
CA GLY A 267 21.82 19.49 -5.83
C GLY A 267 21.17 19.96 -7.13
N GLU A 268 21.57 19.39 -8.27
CA GLU A 268 21.03 19.73 -9.58
C GLU A 268 19.68 19.06 -9.83
N VAL A 269 18.80 19.77 -10.54
CA VAL A 269 17.53 19.25 -11.04
C VAL A 269 17.49 19.38 -12.57
N SER A 270 16.98 18.37 -13.25
CA SER A 270 16.76 18.39 -14.71
C SER A 270 15.43 17.73 -15.05
N TYR A 271 14.79 18.15 -16.14
CA TYR A 271 13.56 17.51 -16.61
C TYR A 271 13.82 16.11 -17.17
N ILE A 272 12.93 15.17 -16.83
CA ILE A 272 12.88 13.82 -17.40
C ILE A 272 11.88 13.79 -18.55
N VAL A 273 10.63 14.17 -18.24
CA VAL A 273 9.54 14.32 -19.20
C VAL A 273 8.84 15.64 -18.89
N HIS A 274 8.64 16.44 -19.93
CA HIS A 274 8.02 17.77 -19.86
C HIS A 274 7.17 18.01 -21.12
N ASN A 275 6.08 17.26 -21.28
CA ASN A 275 5.23 17.38 -22.46
C ASN A 275 4.21 18.52 -22.26
N PRO A 276 4.12 19.49 -23.17
CA PRO A 276 3.11 20.55 -23.08
C PRO A 276 1.66 20.05 -23.29
N LEU A 277 1.47 18.80 -23.73
CA LEU A 277 0.16 18.21 -24.02
C LEU A 277 -0.25 17.14 -22.99
N ALA A 278 0.54 16.91 -21.95
CA ALA A 278 0.26 15.86 -20.98
C ALA A 278 0.55 16.30 -19.54
N ILE A 279 0.10 15.46 -18.61
CA ILE A 279 0.37 15.57 -17.17
C ILE A 279 1.05 14.28 -16.73
N GLU A 280 2.34 14.36 -16.40
CA GLU A 280 3.15 13.21 -15.97
C GLU A 280 3.33 13.14 -14.45
N THR A 281 3.16 11.95 -13.88
CA THR A 281 3.17 11.77 -12.42
C THR A 281 3.55 10.34 -12.03
N PHE A 282 3.73 10.10 -10.73
CA PHE A 282 4.10 8.81 -10.12
C PHE A 282 5.28 8.09 -10.79
N PRO A 283 6.48 8.71 -10.85
CA PRO A 283 7.66 8.03 -11.37
C PRO A 283 8.04 6.85 -10.45
N TYR A 284 8.55 5.77 -11.04
CA TYR A 284 9.12 4.66 -10.30
C TYR A 284 10.22 3.92 -11.07
N TRP A 285 11.39 3.76 -10.45
CA TRP A 285 12.52 3.05 -11.04
C TRP A 285 12.32 1.54 -11.07
N SER A 286 12.70 0.93 -12.19
CA SER A 286 13.04 -0.49 -12.27
C SER A 286 14.16 -0.85 -11.29
N ALA A 287 14.22 -2.11 -10.90
CA ALA A 287 15.19 -2.59 -9.92
C ALA A 287 16.65 -2.55 -10.43
N ASP A 288 16.85 -2.63 -11.75
CA ASP A 288 18.17 -2.49 -12.38
C ASP A 288 18.57 -1.02 -12.64
N GLY A 289 17.65 -0.08 -12.43
CA GLY A 289 17.86 1.36 -12.61
C GLY A 289 17.86 1.81 -14.06
N ARG A 290 17.60 0.92 -15.03
CA ARG A 290 17.73 1.24 -16.47
C ARG A 290 16.44 1.71 -17.11
N THR A 291 15.34 1.63 -16.38
CA THR A 291 14.01 2.05 -16.85
C THR A 291 13.28 2.82 -15.76
N LEU A 292 12.67 3.94 -16.10
CA LEU A 292 11.73 4.66 -15.25
C LEU A 292 10.31 4.43 -15.76
N TYR A 293 9.43 3.93 -14.91
CA TYR A 293 7.99 3.86 -15.19
C TYR A 293 7.29 5.10 -14.67
N TYR A 294 6.21 5.53 -15.32
CA TYR A 294 5.41 6.66 -14.88
C TYR A 294 3.98 6.59 -15.42
N ALA A 295 3.10 7.44 -14.89
CA ALA A 295 1.75 7.61 -15.39
C ALA A 295 1.62 8.95 -16.14
N SER A 296 0.87 8.98 -17.24
CA SER A 296 0.65 10.20 -18.03
C SER A 296 -0.78 10.28 -18.56
N ALA A 297 -1.41 11.44 -18.41
CA ALA A 297 -2.72 11.76 -18.99
C ALA A 297 -2.56 12.73 -20.16
N TYR A 298 -3.12 12.38 -21.32
CA TYR A 298 -3.08 13.21 -22.52
C TYR A 298 -4.26 14.20 -22.54
N LEU A 299 -3.96 15.49 -22.53
CA LEU A 299 -4.95 16.56 -22.36
C LEU A 299 -5.81 16.83 -23.63
N PRO A 300 -5.26 16.76 -24.86
CA PRO A 300 -6.05 17.08 -26.06
C PRO A 300 -7.27 16.18 -26.29
N GLU A 301 -7.25 14.93 -25.85
CA GLU A 301 -8.42 14.04 -25.90
C GLU A 301 -9.61 14.56 -25.07
N LEU A 302 -9.32 15.40 -24.08
CA LEU A 302 -10.33 16.05 -23.23
C LEU A 302 -10.72 17.43 -23.75
N GLY A 303 -10.09 17.91 -24.83
CA GLY A 303 -10.20 19.28 -25.31
C GLY A 303 -9.56 20.30 -24.36
N LEU A 304 -8.56 19.86 -23.57
CA LEU A 304 -7.87 20.68 -22.59
C LEU A 304 -6.47 21.06 -23.08
N GLU A 305 -6.04 22.25 -22.69
CA GLU A 305 -4.66 22.70 -22.81
C GLU A 305 -4.01 22.73 -21.43
N ARG A 306 -2.68 22.60 -21.40
CA ARG A 306 -1.91 22.62 -20.16
C ARG A 306 -2.02 23.97 -19.45
N GLY A 307 -2.09 23.95 -18.12
CA GLY A 307 -2.25 25.17 -17.31
C GLY A 307 -3.68 25.72 -17.28
N VAL A 308 -4.63 25.08 -17.98
CA VAL A 308 -6.06 25.31 -17.77
C VAL A 308 -6.49 24.53 -16.54
N ASN A 309 -7.27 25.18 -15.67
CA ASN A 309 -7.85 24.54 -14.50
C ASN A 309 -8.73 23.35 -14.92
N VAL A 310 -8.43 22.15 -14.42
CA VAL A 310 -9.14 20.91 -14.81
C VAL A 310 -10.36 20.63 -13.90
N ALA A 311 -10.78 21.59 -13.08
CA ALA A 311 -12.00 21.50 -12.29
C ALA A 311 -13.21 21.32 -13.21
N GLY A 312 -13.94 20.23 -13.00
CA GLY A 312 -15.10 19.85 -13.80
C GLY A 312 -14.81 18.87 -14.94
N THR A 313 -13.53 18.54 -15.22
CA THR A 313 -13.13 17.51 -16.19
C THR A 313 -12.22 16.44 -15.59
N TYR A 314 -11.83 16.58 -14.31
CA TYR A 314 -11.00 15.60 -13.59
C TYR A 314 -11.59 14.18 -13.60
N ASP A 315 -12.92 14.04 -13.65
CA ASP A 315 -13.66 12.77 -13.72
C ASP A 315 -13.58 12.09 -15.11
N ARG A 316 -13.10 12.84 -16.11
CA ARG A 316 -12.81 12.37 -17.47
C ARG A 316 -11.32 12.15 -17.70
N MET A 317 -10.45 12.60 -16.80
CA MET A 317 -9.01 12.33 -16.91
C MET A 317 -8.72 10.84 -16.83
N ARG A 318 -7.88 10.35 -17.74
CA ARG A 318 -7.42 8.96 -17.80
C ARG A 318 -5.91 8.98 -17.96
N TYR A 319 -5.23 8.26 -17.08
CA TYR A 319 -3.79 8.08 -17.11
C TYR A 319 -3.45 6.72 -17.72
N ASN A 320 -2.47 6.71 -18.61
CA ASN A 320 -1.83 5.50 -19.14
C ASN A 320 -0.50 5.28 -18.42
N LEU A 321 -0.02 4.04 -18.40
CA LEU A 321 1.31 3.73 -17.89
C LEU A 321 2.34 3.72 -19.01
N TRP A 322 3.48 4.33 -18.73
CA TRP A 322 4.60 4.49 -19.64
C TRP A 322 5.88 4.01 -18.99
N SER A 323 6.86 3.70 -19.82
CA SER A 323 8.25 3.46 -19.44
C SER A 323 9.16 4.36 -20.26
N ILE A 324 10.31 4.73 -19.72
CA ILE A 324 11.35 5.47 -20.44
C ILE A 324 12.72 4.88 -20.06
N PRO A 325 13.54 4.46 -21.04
CA PRO A 325 14.90 3.97 -20.76
C PRO A 325 15.78 5.07 -20.16
N PHE A 326 16.73 4.68 -19.31
CA PHE A 326 17.71 5.54 -18.69
C PHE A 326 19.10 4.91 -18.76
N ASP A 327 20.07 5.71 -19.19
CA ASP A 327 21.49 5.33 -19.14
C ASP A 327 22.14 5.98 -17.90
N PRO A 328 22.54 5.21 -16.88
CA PRO A 328 23.16 5.75 -15.68
C PRO A 328 24.56 6.33 -15.92
N GLU A 329 25.27 5.92 -16.97
CA GLU A 329 26.62 6.42 -17.28
C GLU A 329 26.57 7.84 -17.85
N THR A 330 25.68 8.06 -18.82
CA THR A 330 25.50 9.37 -19.47
C THR A 330 24.45 10.24 -18.79
N ARG A 331 23.64 9.65 -17.91
CA ARG A 331 22.48 10.26 -17.23
C ARG A 331 21.45 10.81 -18.20
N THR A 332 21.20 10.10 -19.31
CA THR A 332 20.24 10.49 -20.34
C THR A 332 19.06 9.55 -20.43
N PHE A 333 17.89 10.11 -20.75
CA PHE A 333 16.67 9.35 -20.99
C PHE A 333 16.46 9.07 -22.49
N GLY A 334 15.90 7.89 -22.79
CA GLY A 334 15.55 7.46 -24.13
C GLY A 334 14.17 7.91 -24.59
N THR A 335 13.56 7.12 -25.48
CA THR A 335 12.19 7.35 -25.98
C THR A 335 11.16 6.67 -25.07
N PRO A 336 10.07 7.36 -24.69
CA PRO A 336 8.99 6.72 -23.93
C PRO A 336 8.25 5.63 -24.71
N GLU A 337 7.87 4.56 -24.01
CA GLU A 337 7.10 3.44 -24.54
C GLU A 337 5.88 3.17 -23.65
N MET A 338 4.72 2.95 -24.26
CA MET A 338 3.48 2.66 -23.54
C MET A 338 3.53 1.25 -22.96
N VAL A 339 3.23 1.12 -21.67
CA VAL A 339 3.17 -0.16 -20.96
C VAL A 339 1.72 -0.63 -20.77
N PHE A 340 0.81 0.29 -20.50
CA PHE A 340 -0.61 -0.02 -20.36
C PHE A 340 -1.49 1.12 -20.88
N HIS A 341 -2.27 0.84 -21.92
CA HIS A 341 -3.23 1.76 -22.52
C HIS A 341 -4.58 1.77 -21.78
N ALA A 342 -4.56 2.07 -20.48
CA ALA A 342 -5.75 2.02 -19.62
C ALA A 342 -6.93 2.85 -20.18
N ALA A 343 -6.66 4.01 -20.79
CA ALA A 343 -7.69 4.86 -21.36
C ALA A 343 -8.53 4.16 -22.45
N ALA A 344 -7.91 3.30 -23.27
CA ALA A 344 -8.61 2.52 -24.29
C ALA A 344 -9.58 1.49 -23.70
N GLU A 345 -9.33 1.07 -22.45
CA GLU A 345 -10.21 0.18 -21.67
C GLU A 345 -11.21 0.97 -20.80
N GLY A 346 -11.27 2.29 -20.94
CA GLY A 346 -12.11 3.17 -20.11
C GLY A 346 -11.59 3.36 -18.68
N LEU A 347 -10.34 2.98 -18.42
CA LEU A 347 -9.68 3.02 -17.12
C LEU A 347 -8.63 4.14 -17.04
N SER A 348 -8.25 4.47 -15.82
CA SER A 348 -7.14 5.36 -15.51
C SER A 348 -6.17 4.63 -14.60
N ALA A 349 -4.96 4.36 -15.08
CA ALA A 349 -3.93 3.60 -14.36
C ALA A 349 -2.80 4.50 -13.86
N VAL A 350 -2.43 4.35 -12.59
CA VAL A 350 -1.40 5.15 -11.91
C VAL A 350 -0.59 4.32 -10.92
N MET A 351 0.41 4.96 -10.30
CA MET A 351 1.29 4.36 -9.30
C MET A 351 1.93 3.04 -9.78
N PRO A 352 2.69 3.06 -10.90
CA PRO A 352 3.44 1.89 -11.34
C PRO A 352 4.45 1.45 -10.27
N ARG A 353 4.51 0.15 -9.99
CA ARG A 353 5.42 -0.47 -9.02
C ARG A 353 6.00 -1.77 -9.61
N PRO A 354 7.17 -1.72 -10.27
CA PRO A 354 7.82 -2.91 -10.82
C PRO A 354 8.28 -3.84 -9.69
N SER A 355 8.17 -5.15 -9.92
CA SER A 355 8.72 -6.17 -9.02
C SER A 355 10.24 -6.15 -9.07
N PRO A 356 10.95 -6.41 -7.94
CA PRO A 356 12.42 -6.44 -7.92
C PRO A 356 13.09 -7.43 -8.87
N ASP A 357 12.39 -8.48 -9.29
CA ASP A 357 12.87 -9.46 -10.26
C ASP A 357 12.62 -9.04 -11.72
N GLY A 358 12.01 -7.87 -11.95
CA GLY A 358 11.77 -7.30 -13.27
C GLY A 358 10.69 -7.98 -14.09
N LYS A 359 9.93 -8.92 -13.50
CA LYS A 359 8.93 -9.72 -14.23
C LYS A 359 7.57 -9.04 -14.32
N TYR A 360 7.18 -8.27 -13.32
CA TYR A 360 5.82 -7.74 -13.21
C TYR A 360 5.81 -6.24 -12.90
N LEU A 361 4.75 -5.55 -13.32
CA LEU A 361 4.44 -4.18 -12.93
C LEU A 361 3.07 -4.17 -12.25
N LEU A 362 3.06 -3.84 -10.96
CA LEU A 362 1.84 -3.67 -10.19
C LEU A 362 1.38 -2.21 -10.29
N SER A 363 0.14 -1.98 -10.67
CA SER A 363 -0.46 -0.64 -10.81
C SER A 363 -1.83 -0.56 -10.12
N SER A 364 -2.36 0.65 -9.95
CA SER A 364 -3.73 0.85 -9.49
C SER A 364 -4.50 1.46 -10.64
N ALA A 365 -5.66 0.89 -10.96
CA ALA A 365 -6.52 1.44 -11.99
C ALA A 365 -7.94 1.60 -11.45
N ALA A 366 -8.56 2.72 -11.80
CA ALA A 366 -9.95 3.00 -11.50
C ALA A 366 -10.63 3.55 -12.75
N THR A 367 -11.92 3.87 -12.65
CA THR A 367 -12.66 4.43 -13.78
C THR A 367 -12.13 5.79 -14.21
N TYR A 368 -11.43 6.58 -13.37
CA TYR A 368 -10.88 7.88 -13.75
C TYR A 368 -9.80 8.39 -12.78
N GLY A 369 -9.12 9.48 -13.16
CA GLY A 369 -8.28 10.29 -12.27
C GLY A 369 -7.05 9.56 -11.73
N SER A 370 -6.41 10.18 -10.73
CA SER A 370 -5.16 9.69 -10.14
C SER A 370 -5.26 9.37 -8.63
N PHE A 371 -6.32 9.82 -7.96
CA PHE A 371 -6.48 9.68 -6.50
C PHE A 371 -7.45 8.56 -6.12
N HIS A 372 -7.08 7.32 -6.45
CA HIS A 372 -7.96 6.15 -6.39
C HIS A 372 -8.38 5.68 -4.99
N ILE A 373 -7.77 6.20 -3.91
CA ILE A 373 -7.98 5.70 -2.53
C ILE A 373 -9.45 5.74 -2.06
N TRP A 374 -10.31 6.55 -2.70
CA TRP A 374 -11.74 6.63 -2.40
C TRP A 374 -12.64 6.04 -3.48
N HIS A 375 -12.09 5.67 -4.62
CA HIS A 375 -12.86 5.17 -5.76
C HIS A 375 -13.22 3.72 -5.50
N GLU A 376 -14.51 3.39 -5.35
CA GLU A 376 -14.93 1.99 -5.14
C GLU A 376 -14.54 1.07 -6.31
N THR A 377 -14.25 1.63 -7.49
CA THR A 377 -13.78 0.93 -8.70
C THR A 377 -12.27 0.76 -8.77
N ALA A 378 -11.53 1.21 -7.74
CA ALA A 378 -10.07 1.12 -7.75
C ALA A 378 -9.58 -0.29 -7.42
N ASP A 379 -8.94 -0.91 -8.39
CA ASP A 379 -8.39 -2.24 -8.34
C ASP A 379 -6.87 -2.23 -8.55
N LEU A 380 -6.20 -3.26 -8.06
CA LEU A 380 -4.83 -3.57 -8.44
C LEU A 380 -4.82 -4.25 -9.81
N TYR A 381 -3.88 -3.84 -10.66
CA TYR A 381 -3.63 -4.44 -11.97
C TYR A 381 -2.18 -4.93 -12.03
N LEU A 382 -2.00 -6.10 -12.63
CA LEU A 382 -0.70 -6.74 -12.83
C LEU A 382 -0.40 -6.80 -14.33
N THR A 383 0.70 -6.17 -14.75
CA THR A 383 1.26 -6.31 -16.09
C THR A 383 2.43 -7.27 -16.04
N ASP A 384 2.42 -8.32 -16.88
CA ASP A 384 3.62 -9.15 -17.11
C ASP A 384 4.54 -8.42 -18.08
N LEU A 385 5.71 -7.98 -17.61
CA LEU A 385 6.64 -7.16 -18.38
C LEU A 385 7.33 -7.95 -19.51
N ARG A 386 7.21 -9.28 -19.53
CA ARG A 386 7.77 -10.13 -20.58
C ARG A 386 6.82 -10.26 -21.77
N THR A 387 5.51 -10.29 -21.50
CA THR A 387 4.48 -10.47 -22.53
C THR A 387 3.75 -9.17 -22.89
N GLY A 388 3.77 -8.18 -22.00
CA GLY A 388 2.98 -6.95 -22.10
C GLY A 388 1.51 -7.13 -21.68
N GLU A 389 1.09 -8.33 -21.30
CA GLU A 389 -0.29 -8.61 -20.91
C GLU A 389 -0.60 -7.96 -19.57
N THR A 390 -1.73 -7.25 -19.49
CA THR A 390 -2.22 -6.60 -18.28
C THR A 390 -3.56 -7.17 -17.87
N ARG A 391 -3.73 -7.47 -16.58
CA ARG A 391 -4.99 -7.99 -16.02
C ARG A 391 -5.29 -7.39 -14.65
N PRO A 392 -6.57 -7.32 -14.24
CA PRO A 392 -6.89 -7.10 -12.83
C PRO A 392 -6.32 -8.24 -11.96
N LEU A 393 -5.90 -7.90 -10.75
CA LEU A 393 -5.39 -8.83 -9.74
C LEU A 393 -6.53 -9.36 -8.87
N ASP A 394 -7.49 -10.05 -9.49
CA ASP A 394 -8.73 -10.52 -8.87
C ASP A 394 -8.52 -11.32 -7.57
N GLU A 395 -7.40 -12.04 -7.47
CA GLU A 395 -7.03 -12.82 -6.29
C GLU A 395 -6.77 -11.94 -5.06
N ALA A 396 -6.29 -10.71 -5.28
CA ALA A 396 -6.00 -9.74 -4.24
C ALA A 396 -7.12 -8.71 -4.07
N ASN A 397 -7.81 -8.35 -5.15
CA ASN A 397 -8.80 -7.27 -5.17
C ASN A 397 -10.03 -7.58 -4.30
N SER A 398 -10.77 -6.53 -4.00
CA SER A 398 -12.03 -6.60 -3.27
C SER A 398 -13.06 -5.70 -3.93
N PRO A 399 -14.35 -5.76 -3.56
CA PRO A 399 -15.36 -4.82 -4.05
C PRO A 399 -15.17 -3.37 -3.54
N ARG A 400 -13.96 -2.98 -3.11
CA ARG A 400 -13.60 -1.71 -2.48
C ARG A 400 -12.24 -1.25 -2.97
N ALA A 401 -12.00 0.05 -2.77
CA ALA A 401 -10.78 0.71 -3.19
C ALA A 401 -9.50 0.03 -2.68
N GLU A 402 -8.67 -0.36 -3.64
CA GLU A 402 -7.26 -0.72 -3.49
C GLU A 402 -6.38 0.45 -3.94
N SER A 403 -5.23 0.66 -3.30
CA SER A 403 -4.41 1.85 -3.57
C SER A 403 -2.91 1.60 -3.36
N PHE A 404 -2.21 2.49 -2.65
CA PHE A 404 -0.77 2.42 -2.44
C PHE A 404 -0.29 1.01 -2.09
N LYS A 405 0.81 0.62 -2.71
CA LYS A 405 1.35 -0.72 -2.68
C LYS A 405 2.87 -0.73 -2.79
N ALA A 406 3.49 -1.75 -2.22
CA ALA A 406 4.92 -2.00 -2.31
C ALA A 406 5.18 -3.50 -2.42
N TRP A 407 6.14 -3.86 -3.26
CA TRP A 407 6.70 -5.21 -3.32
C TRP A 407 7.65 -5.45 -2.15
N SER A 408 7.84 -6.70 -1.77
CA SER A 408 8.99 -7.09 -0.97
C SER A 408 10.26 -7.11 -1.82
N SER A 409 11.42 -6.97 -1.19
CA SER A 409 12.72 -6.93 -1.86
C SER A 409 13.10 -8.20 -2.63
N ASN A 410 12.37 -9.31 -2.41
CA ASN A 410 12.51 -10.57 -3.11
C ASN A 410 11.36 -10.88 -4.09
N SER A 411 10.44 -9.94 -4.33
CA SER A 411 9.31 -10.07 -5.26
C SER A 411 8.26 -11.13 -4.89
N ARG A 412 8.32 -11.71 -3.69
CA ARG A 412 7.40 -12.79 -3.26
C ARG A 412 6.22 -12.31 -2.44
N TRP A 413 6.22 -11.05 -2.03
CA TRP A 413 5.14 -10.45 -1.26
C TRP A 413 4.81 -9.07 -1.83
N ALA A 414 3.54 -8.69 -1.72
CA ALA A 414 3.12 -7.31 -1.87
C ALA A 414 2.30 -6.89 -0.66
N VAL A 415 2.56 -5.69 -0.13
CA VAL A 415 1.71 -5.02 0.85
C VAL A 415 0.96 -3.90 0.16
N PHE A 416 -0.32 -3.73 0.47
CA PHE A 416 -1.15 -2.68 -0.11
C PHE A 416 -2.19 -2.14 0.86
N THR A 417 -2.63 -0.92 0.61
CA THR A 417 -3.70 -0.27 1.38
C THR A 417 -5.05 -0.52 0.73
N THR A 418 -6.02 -0.91 1.55
CA THR A 418 -7.36 -1.30 1.11
C THR A 418 -8.43 -0.77 2.04
N ARG A 419 -9.62 -0.47 1.51
CA ARG A 419 -10.83 -0.12 2.29
C ARG A 419 -11.81 -1.29 2.43
N ARG A 420 -11.37 -2.52 2.19
CA ARG A 420 -12.25 -3.70 2.10
C ARG A 420 -13.12 -4.00 3.32
N ASP A 421 -12.65 -3.66 4.51
CA ASP A 421 -13.32 -4.04 5.76
C ASP A 421 -14.53 -3.15 6.07
N ASP A 422 -14.29 -1.86 6.34
CA ASP A 422 -15.31 -0.92 6.83
C ASP A 422 -15.61 0.23 5.87
N ARG A 423 -14.92 0.28 4.71
CA ARG A 423 -15.04 1.32 3.67
C ARG A 423 -14.52 2.70 4.12
N ALA A 424 -14.30 2.91 5.41
CA ALA A 424 -14.02 4.20 6.03
C ALA A 424 -12.54 4.43 6.31
N TYR A 425 -11.79 3.37 6.61
CA TYR A 425 -10.37 3.43 6.90
C TYR A 425 -9.59 2.46 6.03
N THR A 426 -8.40 2.87 5.64
CA THR A 426 -7.50 1.96 4.95
C THR A 426 -6.76 1.08 5.95
N ARG A 427 -6.60 -0.19 5.61
CA ARG A 427 -5.78 -1.17 6.34
C ARG A 427 -4.70 -1.71 5.43
N LEU A 428 -3.67 -2.33 6.01
CA LEU A 428 -2.61 -2.99 5.25
C LEU A 428 -2.93 -4.47 5.09
N TYR A 429 -3.00 -4.93 3.85
CA TYR A 429 -3.12 -6.33 3.49
C TYR A 429 -1.86 -6.79 2.77
N ILE A 430 -1.52 -8.07 2.94
CA ILE A 430 -0.33 -8.70 2.36
C ILE A 430 -0.78 -9.89 1.52
N CYS A 431 -0.30 -10.01 0.28
CA CYS A 431 -0.46 -11.20 -0.55
C CYS A 431 0.89 -11.79 -0.95
N TYR A 432 0.88 -13.09 -1.27
CA TYR A 432 2.03 -13.85 -1.73
C TYR A 432 1.99 -13.99 -3.25
N PHE A 433 3.17 -13.97 -3.88
CA PHE A 433 3.39 -14.33 -5.27
C PHE A 433 4.35 -15.51 -5.29
N ASP A 434 3.94 -16.62 -5.91
CA ASP A 434 4.84 -17.75 -6.12
C ASP A 434 5.83 -17.50 -7.28
N GLU A 435 6.64 -18.50 -7.62
CA GLU A 435 7.65 -18.36 -8.68
C GLU A 435 7.07 -18.18 -10.09
N ASP A 436 5.86 -18.70 -10.31
CA ASP A 436 5.12 -18.66 -11.55
C ASP A 436 4.24 -17.40 -11.67
N GLY A 437 4.14 -16.62 -10.58
CA GLY A 437 3.34 -15.40 -10.50
C GLY A 437 1.90 -15.63 -10.07
N ASN A 438 1.55 -16.83 -9.58
CA ASN A 438 0.23 -17.06 -8.99
C ASN A 438 0.14 -16.31 -7.66
N VAL A 439 -1.02 -15.74 -7.40
CA VAL A 439 -1.25 -14.87 -6.24
C VAL A 439 -2.09 -15.57 -5.19
N GLY A 440 -1.59 -15.59 -3.96
CA GLY A 440 -2.31 -16.10 -2.80
C GLY A 440 -3.32 -15.11 -2.26
N LYS A 441 -4.36 -15.62 -1.57
CA LYS A 441 -5.36 -14.81 -0.86
C LYS A 441 -4.65 -13.79 0.06
N PRO A 442 -4.98 -12.49 -0.03
CA PRO A 442 -4.40 -11.48 0.83
C PRO A 442 -4.90 -11.61 2.27
N PHE A 443 -4.05 -11.29 3.25
CA PHE A 443 -4.39 -11.31 4.66
C PHE A 443 -4.10 -9.98 5.35
N LEU A 444 -4.92 -9.64 6.36
CA LEU A 444 -4.78 -8.42 7.13
C LEU A 444 -3.47 -8.45 7.95
N LEU A 445 -2.78 -7.32 8.01
CA LEU A 445 -1.56 -7.16 8.80
C LEU A 445 -1.77 -7.63 10.26
N PRO A 446 -1.02 -8.64 10.77
CA PRO A 446 -1.28 -9.24 12.07
C PRO A 446 -0.97 -8.29 13.22
N GLN A 447 -1.86 -8.24 14.21
CA GLN A 447 -1.73 -7.38 15.40
C GLN A 447 -1.53 -8.20 16.68
N ARG A 448 -0.91 -7.59 17.70
CA ARG A 448 -0.82 -8.20 19.03
C ARG A 448 -2.22 -8.45 19.61
N ASP A 449 -3.11 -7.50 19.40
CA ASP A 449 -4.54 -7.65 19.64
C ASP A 449 -5.32 -7.26 18.36
N PRO A 450 -5.97 -8.20 17.67
CA PRO A 450 -6.79 -7.94 16.48
C PRO A 450 -7.81 -6.83 16.62
N SER A 451 -8.34 -6.60 17.82
CA SER A 451 -9.32 -5.53 18.09
C SER A 451 -8.79 -4.15 17.70
N GLN A 452 -7.46 -3.97 17.67
CA GLN A 452 -6.82 -2.73 17.22
C GLN A 452 -7.20 -2.36 15.78
N ASN A 453 -7.40 -3.33 14.89
CA ASN A 453 -7.83 -3.05 13.51
C ASN A 453 -9.24 -2.44 13.44
N LEU A 454 -10.09 -2.73 14.43
CA LEU A 454 -11.44 -2.19 14.55
C LEU A 454 -11.48 -0.85 15.31
N SER A 455 -10.58 -0.66 16.28
CA SER A 455 -10.55 0.55 17.12
C SER A 455 -9.57 1.63 16.62
N LEU A 456 -8.80 1.35 15.57
CA LEU A 456 -7.88 2.33 14.99
C LEU A 456 -8.65 3.30 14.07
N PHE A 457 -8.95 4.49 14.58
CA PHE A 457 -9.59 5.57 13.82
C PHE A 457 -8.60 6.38 12.97
N LYS A 458 -7.58 5.71 12.40
CA LYS A 458 -6.62 6.26 11.44
C LYS A 458 -6.52 5.34 10.24
N SER A 459 -6.18 5.91 9.09
CA SER A 459 -5.91 5.22 7.84
C SER A 459 -4.40 4.98 7.68
N TYR A 460 -4.02 3.78 7.24
CA TYR A 460 -2.66 3.48 6.79
C TYR A 460 -2.46 4.02 5.37
N ASN A 461 -1.35 4.70 5.11
CA ASN A 461 -1.10 5.30 3.80
C ASN A 461 0.39 5.19 3.42
N VAL A 462 0.69 4.99 2.13
CA VAL A 462 2.03 4.78 1.56
C VAL A 462 2.84 3.71 2.33
N PRO A 463 2.45 2.41 2.31
CA PRO A 463 3.30 1.38 2.87
C PRO A 463 4.58 1.23 2.02
N GLU A 464 5.73 1.20 2.66
CA GLU A 464 7.04 0.91 2.05
C GLU A 464 7.73 -0.21 2.85
N LEU A 465 8.17 -1.27 2.17
CA LEU A 465 8.88 -2.38 2.79
C LEU A 465 10.38 -2.07 2.87
N THR A 466 11.01 -2.45 3.98
CA THR A 466 12.43 -2.19 4.25
C THR A 466 13.05 -3.37 4.99
N ARG A 467 14.29 -3.72 4.65
CA ARG A 467 14.99 -4.88 5.21
C ARG A 467 15.43 -4.64 6.66
N GLU A 468 15.62 -3.37 7.04
CA GLU A 468 16.06 -3.00 8.38
C GLU A 468 15.38 -1.73 8.92
N ALA A 469 15.64 -1.43 10.19
CA ALA A 469 15.06 -0.27 10.85
C ALA A 469 15.76 1.03 10.45
N VAL A 470 15.01 2.12 10.35
CA VAL A 470 15.56 3.47 10.19
C VAL A 470 16.39 3.83 11.41
N ARG A 471 17.62 4.29 11.18
CA ARG A 471 18.58 4.64 12.25
C ARG A 471 18.35 6.03 12.84
N TRP A 472 17.77 6.92 12.05
CA TRP A 472 17.51 8.31 12.44
C TRP A 472 16.43 8.39 13.52
N THR A 473 16.76 9.06 14.63
CA THR A 473 15.78 9.27 15.70
C THR A 473 14.82 10.42 15.37
N PRO A 474 13.61 10.44 15.95
CA PRO A 474 12.65 11.53 15.73
C PRO A 474 13.22 12.92 16.03
N LYS A 475 14.11 13.05 17.03
CA LYS A 475 14.75 14.31 17.41
C LYS A 475 15.78 14.78 16.38
N GLU A 476 16.51 13.86 15.76
CA GLU A 476 17.49 14.20 14.72
C GLU A 476 16.77 14.64 13.44
N ILE A 477 15.71 13.94 13.05
CA ILE A 477 14.84 14.32 11.93
C ILE A 477 14.23 15.70 12.18
N GLU A 478 13.69 15.96 13.38
CA GLU A 478 13.14 17.26 13.75
C GLU A 478 14.20 18.37 13.67
N ARG A 479 15.42 18.12 14.17
CA ARG A 479 16.53 19.08 14.11
C ARG A 479 16.89 19.41 12.66
N ALA A 480 16.97 18.40 11.79
CA ALA A 480 17.26 18.61 10.38
C ALA A 480 16.16 19.44 9.69
N LEU A 481 14.89 19.15 9.98
CA LEU A 481 13.76 19.91 9.44
C LEU A 481 13.74 21.37 9.92
N LYS A 482 14.13 21.65 11.17
CA LYS A 482 14.23 23.02 11.69
C LYS A 482 15.48 23.78 11.20
N GLY A 483 16.44 23.06 10.61
CA GLY A 483 17.65 23.64 10.03
C GLY A 483 17.38 24.48 8.78
N PRO A 484 18.44 25.13 8.25
CA PRO A 484 18.36 25.83 6.97
C PRO A 484 18.01 24.87 5.83
N SER A 485 17.29 25.37 4.82
CA SER A 485 17.08 24.63 3.58
C SER A 485 18.24 24.84 2.60
N VAL A 486 18.59 23.80 1.86
CA VAL A 486 19.44 23.88 0.67
C VAL A 486 18.53 24.02 -0.54
N GLY A 487 18.84 24.96 -1.45
CA GLY A 487 18.10 25.13 -2.70
C GLY A 487 18.54 24.12 -3.76
N THR A 488 17.78 24.01 -4.83
CA THR A 488 18.13 23.25 -6.04
C THR A 488 18.65 24.17 -7.14
N THR A 489 19.51 23.64 -8.00
CA THR A 489 19.99 24.33 -9.21
C THR A 489 19.43 23.64 -10.44
N GLU A 490 18.63 24.34 -11.25
CA GLU A 490 18.10 23.76 -12.49
C GLU A 490 19.18 23.73 -13.57
N VAL A 491 19.29 22.60 -14.27
CA VAL A 491 20.21 22.38 -15.39
C VAL A 491 19.41 21.83 -16.56
N ASP A 492 19.47 22.52 -17.71
CA ASP A 492 18.85 22.02 -18.93
C ASP A 492 19.65 20.84 -19.49
N ARG A 493 19.12 19.63 -19.24
CA ARG A 493 19.58 18.36 -19.84
C ARG A 493 18.52 17.78 -20.77
N SER A 494 17.50 18.55 -21.10
CA SER A 494 16.39 18.09 -21.90
C SER A 494 16.93 17.65 -23.26
N PRO A 495 16.56 16.46 -23.78
CA PRO A 495 16.60 16.24 -25.22
C PRO A 495 15.86 17.44 -25.84
N GLY A 496 16.49 18.16 -26.77
CA GLY A 496 15.93 19.43 -27.28
C GLY A 496 14.45 19.30 -27.65
N ARG A 497 13.67 20.39 -27.52
CA ARG A 497 12.20 20.51 -27.68
C ARG A 497 11.59 20.03 -29.04
N GLY A 498 12.15 19.01 -29.70
CA GLY A 498 11.59 18.31 -30.83
C GLY A 498 10.69 17.18 -30.32
N GLY A 499 9.41 17.50 -30.17
CA GLY A 499 8.38 16.54 -29.76
C GLY A 499 8.27 15.37 -30.72
N VAL A 500 8.19 14.17 -30.15
CA VAL A 500 7.35 13.13 -30.72
C VAL A 500 5.99 13.30 -30.03
N PRO A 501 4.90 13.57 -30.77
CA PRO A 501 3.57 13.51 -30.21
C PRO A 501 3.40 12.11 -29.62
N VAL A 502 3.21 12.03 -28.31
CA VAL A 502 2.81 10.80 -27.63
C VAL A 502 1.31 10.65 -27.90
N THR A 503 0.94 10.42 -29.16
CA THR A 503 -0.40 9.96 -29.50
C THR A 503 -0.48 8.50 -29.07
N PRO A 504 -1.51 8.09 -28.33
CA PRO A 504 -1.82 6.67 -28.24
C PRO A 504 -2.02 6.16 -29.67
N ASP A 505 -1.13 5.31 -30.17
CA ASP A 505 -1.42 4.58 -31.40
C ASP A 505 -2.46 3.52 -31.04
N PRO A 506 -3.72 3.63 -31.51
CA PRO A 506 -4.76 2.66 -31.19
C PRO A 506 -4.43 1.26 -31.73
N ASP A 507 -3.48 1.11 -32.65
CA ASP A 507 -3.14 -0.16 -33.29
C ASP A 507 -1.93 -0.89 -32.64
N ALA A 508 -1.25 -0.28 -31.66
CA ALA A 508 -0.01 -0.83 -31.09
C ALA A 508 -0.19 -2.03 -30.14
N VAL A 509 -1.42 -2.39 -29.73
CA VAL A 509 -1.69 -3.57 -28.91
C VAL A 509 -2.92 -4.33 -29.46
N SER A 510 -2.81 -4.88 -30.66
CA SER A 510 -3.79 -5.86 -31.16
C SER A 510 -3.30 -7.28 -30.85
N GLY A 511 -3.64 -7.78 -29.65
CA GLY A 511 -3.06 -9.04 -29.20
C GLY A 511 -3.78 -9.85 -28.13
N SER A 512 -4.99 -9.54 -27.67
CA SER A 512 -5.80 -10.53 -26.92
C SER A 512 -7.27 -10.14 -26.82
N SER A 513 -8.12 -10.91 -27.49
CA SER A 513 -9.57 -10.88 -27.27
C SER A 513 -9.91 -11.83 -26.13
N VAL A 514 -10.28 -11.30 -24.96
CA VAL A 514 -10.97 -12.07 -23.92
C VAL A 514 -12.43 -11.60 -23.89
N PRO A 515 -13.43 -12.50 -23.90
CA PRO A 515 -14.84 -12.10 -23.94
C PRO A 515 -15.29 -11.57 -22.58
N VAL A 516 -15.74 -10.31 -22.54
CA VAL A 516 -16.39 -9.70 -21.38
C VAL A 516 -17.79 -10.30 -21.22
N GLY A 517 -17.94 -11.21 -20.25
CA GLY A 517 -19.22 -11.67 -19.74
C GLY A 517 -19.65 -10.85 -18.52
N LEU A 518 -20.40 -9.78 -18.72
CA LEU A 518 -21.13 -9.09 -17.64
C LEU A 518 -22.40 -9.88 -17.29
N PRO A 519 -22.68 -10.21 -16.02
CA PRO A 519 -24.02 -10.66 -15.64
C PRO A 519 -24.95 -9.45 -15.50
N ALA A 520 -26.09 -9.53 -16.18
CA ALA A 520 -27.15 -8.54 -16.16
C ALA A 520 -28.10 -8.68 -14.95
N SER A 521 -28.86 -7.59 -14.72
CA SER A 521 -29.92 -7.36 -13.72
C SER A 521 -29.41 -6.84 -12.36
N ALA A 522 -29.98 -5.78 -11.76
CA ALA A 522 -31.39 -5.40 -11.75
C ALA A 522 -31.64 -3.90 -11.98
N ALA A 523 -32.80 -3.64 -12.59
CA ALA A 523 -33.36 -2.34 -12.90
C ALA A 523 -33.83 -1.58 -11.64
N ALA A 524 -33.66 -0.25 -11.66
CA ALA A 524 -34.46 0.67 -10.85
C ALA A 524 -34.73 1.96 -11.64
N THR A 525 -35.92 1.99 -12.24
CA THR A 525 -36.84 3.11 -12.48
C THR A 525 -36.30 4.55 -12.41
N ALA A 526 -36.40 5.21 -13.56
CA ALA A 526 -36.28 6.66 -13.75
C ALA A 526 -37.38 7.46 -13.03
N PHE A 527 -37.02 8.64 -12.53
CA PHE A 527 -37.92 9.77 -12.25
C PHE A 527 -37.25 11.09 -12.70
N PRO A 528 -38.06 12.10 -13.05
CA PRO A 528 -37.72 13.07 -14.10
C PRO A 528 -36.91 14.28 -13.62
N GLU A 529 -36.24 14.88 -14.60
CA GLU A 529 -35.55 16.16 -14.56
C GLU A 529 -36.40 17.27 -13.95
N THR A 530 -35.81 17.99 -12.99
CA THR A 530 -36.19 19.37 -12.71
C THR A 530 -34.93 20.22 -12.68
N SER A 531 -34.79 21.04 -13.71
CA SER A 531 -33.83 22.13 -13.83
C SER A 531 -34.07 23.18 -12.73
N ALA A 532 -33.02 23.49 -11.96
CA ALA A 532 -32.94 24.68 -11.12
C ALA A 532 -31.52 25.27 -11.23
N PRO A 533 -31.34 26.60 -11.09
CA PRO A 533 -30.22 27.32 -11.66
C PRO A 533 -28.93 27.14 -10.87
N ALA A 534 -27.82 27.25 -11.60
CA ALA A 534 -26.47 27.34 -11.07
C ALA A 534 -26.38 28.40 -9.96
N ASN A 535 -26.04 27.97 -8.75
CA ASN A 535 -25.60 28.84 -7.67
C ASN A 535 -24.09 28.69 -7.52
N ASP A 536 -23.44 29.86 -7.43
CA ASP A 536 -22.01 30.08 -7.29
C ASP A 536 -21.32 29.07 -6.36
N ILE A 537 -20.38 28.32 -6.93
CA ILE A 537 -19.42 27.48 -6.20
C ILE A 537 -18.42 28.41 -5.52
N PRO A 538 -18.21 28.35 -4.19
CA PRO A 538 -17.17 29.11 -3.53
C PRO A 538 -15.80 28.67 -4.07
N LYS A 539 -14.97 29.63 -4.47
CA LYS A 539 -13.57 29.42 -4.86
C LYS A 539 -12.88 28.51 -3.85
N GLY A 540 -12.43 27.34 -4.30
CA GLY A 540 -11.60 26.44 -3.51
C GLY A 540 -10.34 27.17 -3.04
N GLN A 541 -9.96 26.95 -1.78
CA GLN A 541 -8.67 27.41 -1.28
C GLN A 541 -7.56 26.67 -2.04
N SER A 542 -6.82 27.39 -2.88
CA SER A 542 -5.50 26.96 -3.31
C SER A 542 -4.58 26.98 -2.09
N PHE A 543 -3.95 25.85 -1.77
CA PHE A 543 -2.80 25.85 -0.86
C PHE A 543 -1.58 26.38 -1.61
N ASP A 544 -1.61 27.68 -1.88
CA ASP A 544 -0.45 28.45 -2.33
C ASP A 544 0.05 29.25 -1.13
N GLN A 545 0.93 28.60 -0.36
CA GLN A 545 1.99 29.19 0.47
C GLN A 545 2.89 28.10 1.07
#